data_AF-A0A2H9R5C5-F1
#
_entry.id   AF-A0A2H9R5C5-F1
#
_cell.length_a   1.000
_cell.length_b   1.000
_cell.length_c   1.000
_cell.angle_alpha   90.00
_cell.angle_beta   90.00
_cell.angle_gamma   90.00
#
_symmetry.space_group_name_H-M   'P 1'
#
loop_
_entity.id
_entity.type
_entity.pdbx_description
1 polymer ?
#
loop_
_entity_poly.entity_id
_entity_poly.type
_entity_poly.pdbx_seq_one_letter_code
_entity_poly.pdbx_strand_id
1 'polypeptide(L)'
;MDDSGEKTSFGQIVAVMGAILIAVGIAWLVFKNWSSIPDILKVVILLIAVGISYTLGVFLRIYDHEKIGESLIILGGLLYILSIFLIAQIFDLSSTLQTNSMLLLLAWVGVLISAYVFGSSGNLVVSMGAFLFWVSFQHMALLNFGILDDLEIGLGPFLLVFLVVGILFYGLSLWHHSRDHKFAGVYRWWTGFYFLLFVYVLSFQAFLPLVWPNGLVIPGASFLFIIVFLALAFLFLFVGLVSALNQRKLELRSVLILAGGLVLMLVLILSAASISGKLGRCDVLYCNDFDTQNGCNAANLPDQICEWQQTERVLYQRDGNNELITDTYCETVNCRNFEDIAACASAPSKLNCRWDADSSWCREERLDDFSKYDRTTQPCGQYDNNRDSCLSEDYCRWRPSRGIGGGGDAPLSLWITWIFANIMLLLVILAVIGYGVWRHSPRLVNLGITFFVLGIITRYIGFIMDFWDYGGLSLLFIAGGIILIFGGWLIERWRRKLVKEAKQQEEKYQDYW
;
A
#
# COMPACT_ATOMS: atom_id res chain seq x y z
N MET A 1 35.89 -24.72 -19.39
CA MET A 1 35.41 -23.47 -20.04
C MET A 1 34.43 -23.91 -21.10
N ASP A 2 33.18 -24.03 -20.70
CA ASP A 2 32.07 -24.37 -21.59
C ASP A 2 31.18 -23.13 -21.66
N ASP A 3 31.34 -22.39 -22.76
CA ASP A 3 30.57 -21.18 -23.09
C ASP A 3 29.33 -21.63 -23.86
N SER A 4 28.37 -22.24 -23.16
CA SER A 4 27.01 -22.42 -23.67
C SER A 4 26.21 -21.15 -23.41
N GLY A 5 26.59 -20.08 -24.11
CA GLY A 5 25.68 -18.96 -24.37
C GLY A 5 24.47 -19.49 -25.14
N GLU A 6 23.39 -19.77 -24.41
CA GLU A 6 22.09 -20.18 -24.94
C GLU A 6 21.58 -19.08 -25.89
N LYS A 7 21.97 -19.16 -27.16
CA LYS A 7 21.37 -18.38 -28.24
C LYS A 7 19.93 -18.85 -28.33
N THR A 8 19.01 -18.11 -27.74
CA THR A 8 17.58 -18.27 -28.00
C THR A 8 17.38 -18.25 -29.51
N SER A 9 17.09 -19.42 -30.07
CA SER A 9 16.93 -19.59 -31.51
C SER A 9 15.79 -18.68 -31.96
N PHE A 10 15.95 -17.98 -33.09
CA PHE A 10 14.86 -17.19 -33.70
C PHE A 10 13.56 -18.01 -33.80
N GLY A 11 13.68 -19.32 -34.06
CA GLY A 11 12.55 -20.24 -34.07
C GLY A 11 11.84 -20.40 -32.72
N GLN A 12 12.58 -20.30 -31.60
CA GLN A 12 12.02 -20.35 -30.25
C GLN A 12 11.20 -19.09 -29.94
N ILE A 13 11.66 -17.92 -30.40
CA ILE A 13 10.92 -16.66 -30.26
C ILE A 13 9.63 -16.71 -31.09
N VAL A 14 9.71 -17.18 -32.34
CA VAL A 14 8.54 -17.35 -33.22
C VAL A 14 7.55 -18.37 -32.66
N ALA A 15 8.03 -19.48 -32.11
CA ALA A 15 7.18 -20.49 -31.47
C ALA A 15 6.46 -19.95 -30.23
N VAL A 16 7.15 -19.18 -29.39
CA VAL A 16 6.53 -18.51 -28.22
C VAL A 16 5.48 -17.50 -28.66
N MET A 17 5.77 -16.66 -29.66
CA MET A 17 4.78 -15.72 -30.22
C MET A 17 3.56 -16.46 -30.79
N GLY A 18 3.78 -17.56 -31.52
CA GLY A 18 2.71 -18.41 -32.04
C GLY A 18 1.85 -19.02 -30.93
N ALA A 19 2.48 -19.55 -29.88
CA ALA A 19 1.77 -20.10 -28.72
C ALA A 19 0.94 -19.04 -27.98
N ILE A 20 1.49 -17.83 -27.80
CA ILE A 20 0.77 -16.70 -27.19
C ILE A 20 -0.44 -16.32 -28.05
N LEU A 21 -0.28 -16.21 -29.38
CA LEU A 21 -1.39 -15.90 -30.29
C LEU A 21 -2.49 -16.96 -30.26
N ILE A 22 -2.13 -18.24 -30.23
CA ILE A 22 -3.10 -19.34 -30.08
C ILE A 22 -3.84 -19.23 -28.75
N ALA A 23 -3.12 -19.02 -27.64
CA ALA A 23 -3.72 -18.88 -26.31
C ALA A 23 -4.68 -17.67 -26.24
N VAL A 24 -4.26 -16.52 -26.77
CA VAL A 24 -5.09 -15.30 -26.86
C VAL A 24 -6.30 -15.54 -27.76
N GLY A 25 -6.13 -16.22 -28.90
CA GLY A 25 -7.23 -16.57 -29.80
C GLY A 25 -8.28 -17.46 -29.13
N ILE A 26 -7.84 -18.49 -28.40
CA ILE A 26 -8.73 -19.37 -27.62
C ILE A 26 -9.45 -18.56 -26.53
N ALA A 27 -8.72 -17.75 -25.77
CA ALA A 27 -9.31 -16.90 -24.73
C ALA A 27 -10.36 -15.93 -25.31
N TRP A 28 -10.07 -15.34 -26.48
CA TRP A 28 -11.00 -14.43 -27.17
C TRP A 28 -12.25 -15.15 -27.66
N LEU A 29 -12.13 -16.36 -28.21
CA LEU A 29 -13.27 -17.17 -28.63
C LEU A 29 -14.19 -17.52 -27.45
N VAL A 30 -13.60 -17.88 -26.31
CA VAL A 30 -14.34 -18.14 -25.07
C VAL A 30 -15.02 -16.87 -24.57
N PHE A 31 -14.31 -15.74 -24.55
CA PHE A 31 -14.85 -14.45 -24.12
C PHE A 31 -16.02 -13.98 -25.01
N LYS A 32 -15.88 -14.06 -26.34
CA LYS A 32 -16.93 -13.64 -27.28
C LYS A 32 -18.21 -14.45 -27.12
N ASN A 33 -18.09 -15.74 -26.81
CA ASN A 33 -19.24 -16.63 -26.61
C ASN A 33 -19.68 -16.74 -25.14
N TRP A 34 -19.06 -15.99 -24.22
CA TRP A 34 -19.24 -16.16 -22.78
C TRP A 34 -20.69 -16.03 -22.32
N SER A 35 -21.45 -15.10 -22.92
CA SER A 35 -22.87 -14.90 -22.61
C SER A 35 -23.78 -16.04 -23.07
N SER A 36 -23.37 -16.82 -24.08
CA SER A 36 -24.16 -17.93 -24.63
C SER A 36 -23.88 -19.26 -23.93
N ILE A 37 -22.83 -19.34 -23.11
CA ILE A 37 -22.42 -20.56 -22.41
C ILE A 37 -23.24 -20.68 -21.10
N PRO A 38 -23.89 -21.83 -20.83
CA PRO A 38 -24.56 -22.07 -19.54
C PRO A 38 -23.58 -22.00 -18.37
N ASP A 39 -24.05 -21.53 -17.21
CA ASP A 39 -23.19 -21.25 -16.05
C ASP A 39 -22.42 -22.47 -15.55
N ILE A 40 -23.07 -23.64 -15.52
CA ILE A 40 -22.43 -24.92 -15.17
C ILE A 40 -21.26 -25.22 -16.11
N LEU A 41 -21.41 -24.97 -17.41
CA LEU A 41 -20.36 -25.25 -18.39
C LEU A 41 -19.17 -24.29 -18.22
N LYS A 42 -19.41 -23.02 -17.85
CA LYS A 42 -18.34 -22.07 -17.48
C LYS A 42 -17.52 -22.61 -16.31
N VAL A 43 -18.18 -23.08 -15.25
CA VAL A 43 -17.51 -23.67 -14.07
C VAL A 43 -16.69 -24.89 -14.46
N VAL A 44 -17.25 -25.80 -15.27
CA VAL A 44 -16.54 -27.00 -15.74
C VAL A 44 -15.30 -26.64 -16.56
N ILE A 45 -15.38 -25.67 -17.46
CA ILE A 45 -14.23 -25.20 -18.26
C ILE A 45 -13.11 -24.69 -17.35
N LEU A 46 -13.45 -23.89 -16.33
CA LEU A 46 -12.48 -23.36 -15.37
C LEU A 46 -11.80 -24.48 -14.56
N LEU A 47 -12.57 -25.44 -14.06
CA LEU A 47 -12.05 -26.59 -13.32
C LEU A 47 -11.15 -27.49 -14.19
N ILE A 48 -11.55 -27.74 -15.44
CA ILE A 48 -10.76 -28.51 -16.40
C ILE A 48 -9.45 -27.79 -16.71
N ALA A 49 -9.47 -26.47 -16.90
CA ALA A 49 -8.25 -25.70 -17.17
C ALA A 49 -7.24 -25.82 -16.02
N VAL A 50 -7.70 -25.71 -14.76
CA VAL A 50 -6.87 -25.91 -13.57
C VAL A 50 -6.34 -27.35 -13.51
N GLY A 51 -7.21 -28.34 -13.70
CA GLY A 51 -6.86 -29.76 -13.66
C GLY A 51 -5.85 -30.17 -14.73
N ILE A 52 -6.03 -29.70 -15.97
CA ILE A 52 -5.08 -29.91 -17.08
C ILE A 52 -3.73 -29.29 -16.75
N SER A 53 -3.71 -28.05 -16.24
CA SER A 53 -2.45 -27.38 -15.91
C SER A 53 -1.65 -28.15 -14.85
N TYR A 54 -2.30 -28.61 -13.77
CA TYR A 54 -1.62 -29.40 -12.75
C TYR A 54 -1.19 -30.79 -13.24
N THR A 55 -2.06 -31.51 -13.95
CA THR A 55 -1.75 -32.86 -14.43
C THR A 55 -0.62 -32.85 -15.45
N LEU A 56 -0.66 -31.94 -16.44
CA LEU A 56 0.43 -31.76 -17.40
C LEU A 56 1.71 -31.28 -16.71
N GLY A 57 1.61 -30.41 -15.71
CA GLY A 57 2.76 -29.95 -14.94
C GLY A 57 3.48 -31.08 -14.21
N VAL A 58 2.73 -31.93 -13.52
CA VAL A 58 3.29 -33.13 -12.85
C VAL A 58 3.84 -34.13 -13.87
N PHE A 59 3.09 -34.38 -14.95
CA PHE A 59 3.51 -35.29 -16.01
C PHE A 59 4.86 -34.83 -16.60
N LEU A 60 4.97 -33.59 -17.08
CA LEU A 60 6.22 -33.09 -17.67
C LEU A 60 7.40 -33.08 -16.69
N ARG A 61 7.15 -32.91 -15.39
CA ARG A 61 8.18 -33.03 -14.37
C ARG A 61 8.73 -34.46 -14.24
N ILE A 62 7.90 -35.47 -14.49
CA ILE A 62 8.32 -36.89 -14.49
C ILE A 62 9.12 -37.24 -15.77
N TYR A 63 8.79 -36.63 -16.91
CA TYR A 63 9.48 -36.85 -18.20
C TYR A 63 10.70 -35.94 -18.42
N ASP A 64 11.44 -35.62 -17.36
CA ASP A 64 12.70 -34.86 -17.39
C ASP A 64 12.60 -33.41 -17.94
N HIS A 65 11.39 -32.83 -17.94
CA HIS A 65 11.14 -31.43 -18.27
C HIS A 65 10.77 -30.62 -17.02
N GLU A 66 11.64 -30.66 -15.99
CA GLU A 66 11.35 -30.09 -14.66
C GLU A 66 10.95 -28.61 -14.69
N LYS A 67 11.65 -27.77 -15.47
CA LYS A 67 11.34 -26.33 -15.54
C LYS A 67 9.97 -26.03 -16.16
N ILE A 68 9.59 -26.79 -17.19
CA ILE A 68 8.30 -26.63 -17.87
C ILE A 68 7.19 -27.16 -16.96
N GLY A 69 7.41 -28.32 -16.33
CA GLY A 69 6.49 -28.89 -15.36
C GLY A 69 6.20 -27.95 -14.19
N GLU A 70 7.23 -27.35 -13.58
CA GLU A 70 7.07 -26.36 -12.51
C GLU A 70 6.30 -25.13 -12.98
N SER A 71 6.55 -24.63 -14.20
CA SER A 71 5.83 -23.48 -14.78
C SER A 71 4.33 -23.78 -14.96
N LEU A 72 3.96 -25.00 -15.36
CA LEU A 72 2.56 -25.42 -15.48
C LEU A 72 1.88 -25.60 -14.11
N ILE A 73 2.62 -26.02 -13.09
CA ILE A 73 2.11 -26.07 -11.71
C ILE A 73 1.82 -24.66 -11.17
N ILE A 74 2.70 -23.68 -11.47
CA ILE A 74 2.50 -22.25 -11.20
C ILE A 74 1.27 -21.72 -11.92
N LEU A 75 1.15 -22.01 -13.22
CA LEU A 75 -0.02 -21.65 -14.00
C LEU A 75 -1.30 -22.23 -13.39
N GLY A 76 -1.28 -23.49 -12.93
CA GLY A 76 -2.42 -24.12 -12.26
C GLY A 76 -2.86 -23.37 -11.01
N GLY A 77 -1.90 -22.91 -10.19
CA GLY A 77 -2.18 -22.09 -9.01
C GLY A 77 -2.79 -20.73 -9.35
N LEU A 78 -2.30 -20.05 -10.38
CA LEU A 78 -2.85 -18.77 -10.85
C LEU A 78 -4.24 -18.93 -11.47
N LEU A 79 -4.44 -19.96 -12.28
CA LEU A 79 -5.75 -20.30 -12.85
C LEU A 79 -6.75 -20.65 -11.75
N TYR A 80 -6.32 -21.32 -10.68
CA TYR A 80 -7.18 -21.62 -9.54
C TYR A 80 -7.66 -20.35 -8.82
N ILE A 81 -6.75 -19.41 -8.54
CA ILE A 81 -7.12 -18.10 -7.97
C ILE A 81 -8.13 -17.40 -8.88
N LEU A 82 -7.80 -17.28 -10.18
CA LEU A 82 -8.67 -16.62 -11.17
C LEU A 82 -10.05 -17.29 -11.26
N SER A 83 -10.09 -18.63 -11.23
CA SER A 83 -11.33 -19.40 -11.31
C SER A 83 -12.25 -19.13 -10.14
N ILE A 84 -11.74 -19.00 -8.91
CA ILE A 84 -12.58 -18.68 -7.74
C ILE A 84 -13.32 -17.35 -7.94
N PHE A 85 -12.64 -16.32 -8.43
CA PHE A 85 -13.25 -15.02 -8.68
C PHE A 85 -14.24 -15.04 -9.86
N LEU A 86 -13.91 -15.74 -10.94
CA LEU A 86 -14.82 -15.88 -12.08
C LEU A 86 -16.08 -16.67 -11.70
N ILE A 87 -15.95 -17.72 -10.90
CA ILE A 87 -17.08 -18.48 -10.38
C ILE A 87 -17.94 -17.58 -9.49
N ALA A 88 -17.34 -16.78 -8.61
CA ALA A 88 -18.07 -15.82 -7.79
C ALA A 88 -18.87 -14.82 -8.64
N GLN A 89 -18.31 -14.33 -9.75
CA GLN A 89 -19.00 -13.45 -10.70
C GLN A 89 -20.14 -14.16 -11.45
N ILE A 90 -19.96 -15.43 -11.83
CA ILE A 90 -21.02 -16.20 -12.52
C ILE A 90 -22.27 -16.35 -11.65
N PHE A 91 -22.10 -16.46 -10.33
CA PHE A 91 -23.20 -16.58 -9.38
C PHE A 91 -23.60 -15.24 -8.75
N ASP A 92 -23.18 -14.11 -9.32
CA ASP A 92 -23.51 -12.75 -8.86
C ASP A 92 -23.25 -12.52 -7.35
N LEU A 93 -22.16 -13.08 -6.81
CA LEU A 93 -21.78 -12.80 -5.43
C LEU A 93 -21.48 -11.31 -5.25
N SER A 94 -21.94 -10.74 -4.14
CA SER A 94 -21.73 -9.33 -3.80
C SER A 94 -20.24 -8.97 -3.85
N SER A 95 -19.88 -7.89 -4.55
CA SER A 95 -18.49 -7.43 -4.68
C SER A 95 -17.99 -6.63 -3.47
N THR A 96 -18.48 -6.93 -2.26
CA THR A 96 -18.03 -6.23 -1.04
C THR A 96 -16.59 -6.58 -0.71
N LEU A 97 -15.88 -5.68 -0.02
CA LEU A 97 -14.50 -5.93 0.45
C LEU A 97 -14.40 -7.19 1.30
N GLN A 98 -15.38 -7.42 2.17
CA GLN A 98 -15.41 -8.61 3.03
C GLN A 98 -15.60 -9.90 2.22
N THR A 99 -16.50 -9.90 1.22
CA THR A 99 -16.68 -11.07 0.35
C THR A 99 -15.42 -11.36 -0.45
N ASN A 100 -14.79 -10.34 -1.04
CA ASN A 100 -13.55 -10.50 -1.79
C ASN A 100 -12.39 -11.01 -0.91
N SER A 101 -12.31 -10.55 0.34
CA SER A 101 -11.37 -11.09 1.32
C SER A 101 -11.58 -12.59 1.54
N MET A 102 -12.83 -13.04 1.76
CA MET A 102 -13.10 -14.47 1.96
C MET A 102 -12.76 -15.33 0.72
N LEU A 103 -12.98 -14.81 -0.49
CA LEU A 103 -12.56 -15.47 -1.73
C LEU A 103 -11.03 -15.58 -1.82
N LEU A 104 -10.29 -14.53 -1.45
CA LEU A 104 -8.82 -14.57 -1.38
C LEU A 104 -8.33 -15.59 -0.35
N LEU A 105 -9.01 -15.72 0.79
CA LEU A 105 -8.67 -16.73 1.79
C LEU A 105 -8.81 -18.15 1.22
N LEU A 106 -9.93 -18.43 0.56
CA LEU A 106 -10.16 -19.72 -0.10
C LEU A 106 -9.09 -20.00 -1.16
N ALA A 107 -8.78 -19.00 -1.99
CA ALA A 107 -7.77 -19.08 -3.03
C ALA A 107 -6.38 -19.34 -2.44
N TRP A 108 -6.02 -18.63 -1.37
CA TRP A 108 -4.78 -18.84 -0.64
C TRP A 108 -4.66 -20.26 -0.10
N VAL A 109 -5.69 -20.80 0.56
CA VAL A 109 -5.68 -22.16 1.12
C VAL A 109 -5.45 -23.19 0.02
N GLY A 110 -6.18 -23.09 -1.09
CA GLY A 110 -6.04 -24.06 -2.20
C GLY A 110 -4.65 -24.03 -2.85
N VAL A 111 -4.10 -22.84 -3.11
CA VAL A 111 -2.74 -22.72 -3.67
C VAL A 111 -1.69 -23.17 -2.66
N LEU A 112 -1.86 -22.86 -1.37
CA LEU A 112 -0.95 -23.33 -0.31
C LEU A 112 -0.90 -24.85 -0.29
N ILE A 113 -2.06 -25.52 -0.27
CA ILE A 113 -2.14 -26.98 -0.32
C ILE A 113 -1.42 -27.51 -1.56
N SER A 114 -1.67 -26.92 -2.73
CA SER A 114 -1.00 -27.33 -3.97
C SER A 114 0.53 -27.20 -3.88
N ALA A 115 1.04 -26.17 -3.21
CA ALA A 115 2.48 -25.96 -3.04
C ALA A 115 3.11 -27.11 -2.25
N TYR A 116 2.49 -27.53 -1.14
CA TYR A 116 2.99 -28.65 -0.33
C TYR A 116 2.80 -30.00 -1.00
N VAL A 117 1.65 -30.23 -1.65
CA VAL A 117 1.35 -31.51 -2.34
C VAL A 117 2.31 -31.75 -3.50
N PHE A 118 2.55 -30.74 -4.34
CA PHE A 118 3.45 -30.87 -5.49
C PHE A 118 4.92 -30.56 -5.14
N GLY A 119 5.19 -30.13 -3.91
CA GLY A 119 6.50 -29.65 -3.50
C GLY A 119 7.01 -28.52 -4.42
N SER A 120 6.15 -27.64 -4.89
CA SER A 120 6.49 -26.56 -5.83
C SER A 120 6.87 -25.30 -5.06
N SER A 121 8.09 -24.81 -5.29
CA SER A 121 8.54 -23.55 -4.71
C SER A 121 7.83 -22.37 -5.37
N GLY A 122 7.48 -22.49 -6.65
CA GLY A 122 6.72 -21.47 -7.37
C GLY A 122 5.31 -21.26 -6.81
N ASN A 123 4.55 -22.34 -6.58
CA ASN A 123 3.22 -22.23 -5.97
C ASN A 123 3.28 -21.71 -4.55
N LEU A 124 4.35 -21.99 -3.81
CA LEU A 124 4.54 -21.38 -2.50
C LEU A 124 4.63 -19.85 -2.61
N VAL A 125 5.36 -19.33 -3.61
CA VAL A 125 5.42 -17.88 -3.86
C VAL A 125 4.06 -17.31 -4.25
N VAL A 126 3.31 -17.99 -5.11
CA VAL A 126 1.94 -17.59 -5.48
C VAL A 126 1.04 -17.55 -4.25
N SER A 127 1.13 -18.57 -3.39
CA SER A 127 0.39 -18.63 -2.12
C SER A 127 0.79 -17.49 -1.18
N MET A 128 2.09 -17.19 -1.04
CA MET A 128 2.54 -16.06 -0.24
C MET A 128 1.99 -14.72 -0.77
N GLY A 129 1.97 -14.53 -2.09
CA GLY A 129 1.33 -13.37 -2.71
C GLY A 129 -0.15 -13.30 -2.38
N ALA A 130 -0.90 -14.39 -2.61
CA ALA A 130 -2.32 -14.48 -2.28
C ALA A 130 -2.61 -14.21 -0.79
N PHE A 131 -1.73 -14.65 0.11
CA PHE A 131 -1.82 -14.38 1.54
C PHE A 131 -1.66 -12.89 1.85
N LEU A 132 -0.68 -12.21 1.26
CA LEU A 132 -0.48 -10.78 1.46
C LEU A 132 -1.67 -9.96 0.93
N PHE A 133 -2.21 -10.34 -0.22
CA PHE A 133 -3.44 -9.74 -0.74
C PHE A 133 -4.62 -9.98 0.20
N TRP A 134 -4.79 -11.21 0.69
CA TRP A 134 -5.83 -11.55 1.65
C TRP A 134 -5.75 -10.70 2.92
N VAL A 135 -4.59 -10.66 3.58
CA VAL A 135 -4.38 -9.86 4.81
C VAL A 135 -4.71 -8.38 4.56
N SER A 136 -4.32 -7.85 3.41
CA SER A 136 -4.59 -6.45 3.03
C SER A 136 -6.10 -6.20 2.89
N PHE A 137 -6.79 -7.02 2.10
CA PHE A 137 -8.23 -6.90 1.88
C PHE A 137 -9.02 -7.14 3.17
N GLN A 138 -8.59 -8.09 4.01
CA GLN A 138 -9.22 -8.36 5.29
C GLN A 138 -9.10 -7.16 6.24
N HIS A 139 -7.93 -6.52 6.26
CA HIS A 139 -7.73 -5.33 7.07
C HIS A 139 -8.61 -4.16 6.61
N MET A 140 -8.71 -3.93 5.29
CA MET A 140 -9.57 -2.87 4.76
C MET A 140 -11.06 -3.17 4.97
N ALA A 141 -11.46 -4.43 4.75
CA ALA A 141 -12.84 -4.87 4.99
C ALA A 141 -13.26 -4.66 6.45
N LEU A 142 -12.35 -4.88 7.40
CA LEU A 142 -12.61 -4.69 8.82
C LEU A 142 -12.87 -3.21 9.18
N LEU A 143 -12.26 -2.30 8.43
CA LEU A 143 -12.46 -0.87 8.62
C LEU A 143 -13.61 -0.32 7.77
N ASN A 144 -14.16 -1.12 6.84
CA ASN A 144 -15.24 -0.74 5.93
C ASN A 144 -14.97 0.55 5.12
N PHE A 145 -13.69 0.83 4.81
CA PHE A 145 -13.29 1.97 3.96
C PHE A 145 -12.98 1.51 2.54
N GLY A 146 -13.29 2.34 1.55
CA GLY A 146 -12.87 2.15 0.17
C GLY A 146 -11.39 2.51 -0.04
N ILE A 147 -10.80 2.02 -1.14
CA ILE A 147 -9.36 2.13 -1.49
C ILE A 147 -8.83 3.60 -1.51
N LEU A 148 -9.71 4.59 -1.66
CA LEU A 148 -9.36 6.02 -1.74
C LEU A 148 -9.77 6.84 -0.49
N ASP A 149 -10.60 6.27 0.39
CA ASP A 149 -10.97 6.89 1.69
C ASP A 149 -9.93 6.59 2.79
N ASP A 150 -9.00 5.66 2.51
CA ASP A 150 -7.92 5.12 3.36
C ASP A 150 -7.02 6.16 4.08
N LEU A 151 -7.00 7.42 3.67
CA LEU A 151 -6.00 8.39 4.13
C LEU A 151 -6.35 9.12 5.44
N GLU A 152 -7.54 8.93 6.01
CA GLU A 152 -7.91 9.59 7.27
C GLU A 152 -7.42 8.85 8.52
N ILE A 153 -7.35 7.52 8.48
CA ILE A 153 -6.88 6.70 9.61
C ILE A 153 -5.35 6.52 9.56
N GLY A 154 -4.76 6.65 8.38
CA GLY A 154 -3.32 6.52 8.15
C GLY A 154 -2.87 5.09 7.87
N LEU A 155 -1.70 4.98 7.23
CA LEU A 155 -1.10 3.69 6.86
C LEU A 155 -0.47 2.97 8.07
N GLY A 156 -0.34 3.61 9.22
CA GLY A 156 0.33 3.08 10.42
C GLY A 156 -0.18 1.70 10.86
N PRO A 157 -1.49 1.49 11.11
CA PRO A 157 -2.04 0.19 11.47
C PRO A 157 -1.77 -0.88 10.41
N PHE A 158 -1.89 -0.52 9.12
CA PHE A 158 -1.61 -1.41 8.00
C PHE A 158 -0.14 -1.85 8.00
N LEU A 159 0.78 -0.91 8.17
CA LEU A 159 2.21 -1.16 8.29
C LEU A 159 2.56 -2.05 9.50
N LEU A 160 1.85 -1.93 10.62
CA LEU A 160 2.01 -2.79 11.79
C LEU A 160 1.57 -4.24 11.51
N VAL A 161 0.41 -4.46 10.86
CA VAL A 161 -0.03 -5.79 10.43
C VAL A 161 1.05 -6.47 9.58
N PHE A 162 1.61 -5.71 8.65
CA PHE A 162 2.63 -6.16 7.73
C PHE A 162 3.96 -6.47 8.42
N LEU A 163 4.34 -5.72 9.47
CA LEU A 163 5.44 -6.08 10.37
C LEU A 163 5.21 -7.45 11.03
N VAL A 164 3.98 -7.72 11.48
CA VAL A 164 3.61 -9.03 12.05
C VAL A 164 3.68 -10.16 11.03
N VAL A 165 3.30 -9.92 9.77
CA VAL A 165 3.49 -10.91 8.68
C VAL A 165 4.97 -11.27 8.52
N GLY A 166 5.88 -10.31 8.66
CA GLY A 166 7.33 -10.56 8.64
C GLY A 166 7.78 -11.55 9.73
N ILE A 167 7.23 -11.43 10.94
CA ILE A 167 7.47 -12.35 12.06
C ILE A 167 6.96 -13.76 11.70
N LEU A 168 5.75 -13.85 11.15
CA LEU A 168 5.13 -15.11 10.74
C LEU A 168 5.98 -15.84 9.69
N PHE A 169 6.41 -15.14 8.62
CA PHE A 169 7.23 -15.73 7.57
C PHE A 169 8.59 -16.20 8.08
N TYR A 170 9.19 -15.47 9.03
CA TYR A 170 10.43 -15.94 9.64
C TYR A 170 10.21 -17.19 10.51
N GLY A 171 9.15 -17.23 11.32
CA GLY A 171 8.79 -18.42 12.11
C GLY A 171 8.60 -19.64 11.22
N LEU A 172 7.90 -19.48 10.09
CA LEU A 172 7.76 -20.52 9.06
C LEU A 172 9.10 -20.89 8.43
N SER A 173 9.99 -19.92 8.16
CA SER A 173 11.34 -20.19 7.65
C SER A 173 12.13 -21.09 8.59
N LEU A 174 12.11 -20.80 9.91
CA LEU A 174 12.79 -21.61 10.92
C LEU A 174 12.21 -23.02 11.01
N TRP A 175 10.88 -23.14 11.00
CA TRP A 175 10.17 -24.42 11.07
C TRP A 175 10.43 -25.33 9.87
N HIS A 176 10.61 -24.77 8.68
CA HIS A 176 11.02 -25.55 7.51
C HIS A 176 12.51 -25.84 7.50
N HIS A 177 13.34 -24.92 8.00
CA HIS A 177 14.78 -25.11 8.08
C HIS A 177 15.14 -26.27 9.01
N SER A 178 14.43 -26.42 10.13
CA SER A 178 14.65 -27.52 11.06
C SER A 178 14.39 -28.89 10.42
N ARG A 179 13.49 -28.98 9.43
CA ARG A 179 13.14 -30.19 8.68
C ARG A 179 13.87 -30.36 7.34
N ASP A 180 14.89 -29.55 7.06
CA ASP A 180 15.62 -29.56 5.78
C ASP A 180 14.73 -29.38 4.54
N HIS A 181 13.57 -28.73 4.72
CA HIS A 181 12.65 -28.51 3.61
C HIS A 181 13.10 -27.30 2.78
N LYS A 182 13.13 -27.44 1.45
CA LYS A 182 13.56 -26.38 0.51
C LYS A 182 12.78 -25.06 0.65
N PHE A 183 11.58 -25.10 1.20
CA PHE A 183 10.74 -23.93 1.47
C PHE A 183 11.37 -22.97 2.49
N ALA A 184 12.27 -23.44 3.34
CA ALA A 184 13.00 -22.58 4.27
C ALA A 184 13.69 -21.41 3.56
N GLY A 185 14.34 -21.70 2.42
CA GLY A 185 15.02 -20.70 1.60
C GLY A 185 14.06 -19.71 0.93
N VAL A 186 12.88 -20.18 0.51
CA VAL A 186 11.83 -19.35 -0.11
C VAL A 186 11.32 -18.33 0.91
N TYR A 187 10.86 -18.79 2.07
CA TYR A 187 10.40 -17.90 3.15
C TYR A 187 11.48 -16.90 3.56
N ARG A 188 12.73 -17.35 3.70
CA ARG A 188 13.86 -16.48 4.10
C ARG A 188 14.11 -15.36 3.09
N TRP A 189 14.14 -15.68 1.80
CA TRP A 189 14.37 -14.69 0.75
C TRP A 189 13.25 -13.65 0.73
N TRP A 190 12.00 -14.09 0.84
CA TRP A 190 10.84 -13.22 0.86
C TRP A 190 10.74 -12.37 2.13
N THR A 191 11.14 -12.88 3.31
CA THR A 191 11.29 -12.05 4.52
C THR A 191 12.31 -10.93 4.31
N GLY A 192 13.47 -11.24 3.72
CA GLY A 192 14.48 -10.22 3.40
C GLY A 192 14.00 -9.19 2.38
N PHE A 193 13.33 -9.65 1.31
CA PHE A 193 12.73 -8.77 0.30
C PHE A 193 11.68 -7.85 0.92
N TYR A 194 10.81 -8.41 1.76
CA TYR A 194 9.75 -7.69 2.43
C TYR A 194 10.29 -6.60 3.36
N PHE A 195 11.30 -6.91 4.18
CA PHE A 195 11.95 -5.91 5.04
C PHE A 195 12.61 -4.79 4.25
N LEU A 196 13.31 -5.12 3.15
CA LEU A 196 13.91 -4.10 2.29
C LEU A 196 12.86 -3.22 1.62
N LEU A 197 11.80 -3.83 1.07
CA LEU A 197 10.70 -3.11 0.42
C LEU A 197 10.03 -2.13 1.39
N PHE A 198 9.79 -2.57 2.62
CA PHE A 198 9.12 -1.77 3.63
C PHE A 198 9.94 -0.55 4.05
N VAL A 199 11.22 -0.75 4.38
CA VAL A 199 12.13 0.35 4.74
C VAL A 199 12.38 1.26 3.54
N TYR A 200 12.40 0.70 2.33
CA TYR A 200 12.50 1.48 1.09
C TYR A 200 11.30 2.41 0.90
N VAL A 201 10.06 1.91 1.02
CA VAL A 201 8.85 2.75 0.91
C VAL A 201 8.83 3.84 1.99
N LEU A 202 9.16 3.49 3.24
CA LEU A 202 9.21 4.46 4.35
C LEU A 202 10.33 5.50 4.23
N SER A 203 11.33 5.27 3.37
CA SER A 203 12.41 6.24 3.15
C SER A 203 12.02 7.39 2.23
N PHE A 204 10.83 7.35 1.61
CA PHE A 204 10.30 8.46 0.81
C PHE A 204 9.63 9.52 1.68
N GLN A 205 10.03 10.78 1.48
CA GLN A 205 9.48 11.93 2.19
C GLN A 205 7.97 12.05 2.02
N ALA A 206 7.44 11.72 0.83
CA ALA A 206 6.01 11.75 0.53
C ALA A 206 5.17 10.78 1.37
N PHE A 207 5.76 9.64 1.76
CA PHE A 207 5.04 8.58 2.46
C PHE A 207 4.98 8.80 3.97
N LEU A 208 5.94 9.51 4.56
CA LEU A 208 6.04 9.68 6.02
C LEU A 208 4.79 10.35 6.64
N PRO A 209 4.22 11.44 6.09
CA PRO A 209 3.01 12.05 6.64
C PRO A 209 1.77 11.15 6.54
N LEU A 210 1.75 10.22 5.59
CA LEU A 210 0.63 9.29 5.37
C LEU A 210 0.55 8.18 6.41
N VAL A 211 1.64 7.93 7.15
CA VAL A 211 1.69 6.86 8.14
C VAL A 211 0.77 7.18 9.32
N TRP A 212 0.90 8.37 9.89
CA TRP A 212 0.17 8.80 11.07
C TRP A 212 -0.39 10.22 10.86
N PRO A 213 -1.38 10.40 9.97
CA PRO A 213 -1.88 11.73 9.60
C PRO A 213 -2.51 12.47 10.80
N ASN A 214 -3.17 11.73 11.69
CA ASN A 214 -3.91 12.26 12.85
C ASN A 214 -3.32 11.88 14.22
N GLY A 215 -2.14 11.27 14.22
CA GLY A 215 -1.40 10.82 15.40
C GLY A 215 -1.29 9.31 15.41
N LEU A 216 -0.78 8.77 16.52
CA LEU A 216 -0.72 7.33 16.75
C LEU A 216 -2.10 6.79 17.13
N VAL A 217 -3.05 6.87 16.21
CA VAL A 217 -4.43 6.41 16.40
C VAL A 217 -4.58 5.06 15.72
N ILE A 218 -4.95 4.04 16.50
CA ILE A 218 -5.23 2.70 15.99
C ILE A 218 -6.72 2.42 16.22
N PRO A 219 -7.52 2.26 15.16
CA PRO A 219 -8.92 1.89 15.31
C PRO A 219 -9.06 0.58 16.11
N GLY A 220 -10.09 0.48 16.95
CA GLY A 220 -10.29 -0.70 17.80
C GLY A 220 -10.36 -2.02 17.02
N ALA A 221 -10.96 -2.00 15.83
CA ALA A 221 -11.02 -3.17 14.96
C ALA A 221 -9.62 -3.57 14.45
N SER A 222 -8.82 -2.61 13.94
CA SER A 222 -7.41 -2.85 13.57
C SER A 222 -6.60 -3.39 14.73
N PHE A 223 -6.78 -2.84 15.92
CA PHE A 223 -6.05 -3.27 17.12
C PHE A 223 -6.32 -4.74 17.44
N LEU A 224 -7.59 -5.15 17.43
CA LEU A 224 -7.97 -6.55 17.64
C LEU A 224 -7.37 -7.47 16.56
N PHE A 225 -7.43 -7.06 15.30
CA PHE A 225 -6.84 -7.81 14.19
C PHE A 225 -5.33 -7.98 14.35
N ILE A 226 -4.60 -6.90 14.69
CA ILE A 226 -3.16 -6.94 14.95
C ILE A 226 -2.84 -7.90 16.10
N ILE A 227 -3.57 -7.85 17.22
CA ILE A 227 -3.32 -8.74 18.36
C ILE A 227 -3.53 -10.21 18.00
N VAL A 228 -4.65 -10.54 17.35
CA VAL A 228 -4.94 -11.92 16.94
C VAL A 228 -3.87 -12.44 15.99
N PHE A 229 -3.48 -11.62 15.02
CA PHE A 229 -2.47 -11.99 14.04
C PHE A 229 -1.07 -12.06 14.65
N LEU A 230 -0.77 -11.21 15.64
CA LEU A 230 0.48 -11.23 16.40
C LEU A 230 0.58 -12.50 17.25
N ALA A 231 -0.49 -12.92 17.90
CA ALA A 231 -0.54 -14.18 18.63
C ALA A 231 -0.27 -15.38 17.70
N LEU A 232 -0.86 -15.38 16.49
CA LEU A 232 -0.60 -16.39 15.47
C LEU A 232 0.88 -16.39 15.01
N ALA A 233 1.42 -15.21 14.72
CA ALA A 233 2.82 -15.06 14.32
C ALA A 233 3.79 -15.54 15.41
N PHE A 234 3.53 -15.20 16.67
CA PHE A 234 4.30 -15.68 17.81
C PHE A 234 4.19 -17.19 18.01
N LEU A 235 3.02 -17.78 17.79
CA LEU A 235 2.84 -19.22 17.83
C LEU A 235 3.74 -19.92 16.81
N PHE A 236 3.74 -19.47 15.55
CA PHE A 236 4.60 -20.05 14.52
C PHE A 236 6.10 -19.76 14.76
N LEU A 237 6.43 -18.59 15.30
CA LEU A 237 7.78 -18.27 15.72
C LEU A 237 8.25 -19.20 16.84
N PHE A 238 7.41 -19.44 17.85
CA PHE A 238 7.69 -20.33 18.96
C PHE A 238 7.89 -21.77 18.48
N VAL A 239 6.98 -22.28 17.64
CA VAL A 239 7.10 -23.61 17.02
C VAL A 239 8.39 -23.70 16.19
N GLY A 240 8.71 -22.67 15.41
CA GLY A 240 9.93 -22.59 14.61
C GLY A 240 11.20 -22.61 15.47
N LEU A 241 11.24 -21.81 16.55
CA LEU A 241 12.36 -21.76 17.50
C LEU A 241 12.54 -23.09 18.23
N VAL A 242 11.48 -23.66 18.79
CA VAL A 242 11.53 -24.96 19.49
C VAL A 242 12.00 -26.06 18.54
N SER A 243 11.48 -26.08 17.30
CA SER A 243 11.88 -27.07 16.30
C SER A 243 13.35 -26.92 15.90
N ALA A 244 13.83 -25.69 15.71
CA ALA A 244 15.23 -25.41 15.39
C ALA A 244 16.18 -25.74 16.56
N LEU A 245 15.76 -25.46 17.81
CA LEU A 245 16.50 -25.83 19.02
C LEU A 245 16.61 -27.35 19.17
N ASN A 246 15.49 -28.06 19.02
CA ASN A 246 15.46 -29.53 19.16
C ASN A 246 16.36 -30.22 18.11
N GLN A 247 16.39 -29.68 16.89
CA GLN A 247 17.24 -30.18 15.81
C GLN A 247 18.67 -29.63 15.84
N ARG A 248 19.04 -28.81 16.84
CA ARG A 248 20.36 -28.12 16.96
C ARG A 248 20.76 -27.29 15.72
N LYS A 249 19.79 -26.81 14.96
CA LYS A 249 19.97 -25.97 13.76
C LYS A 249 19.74 -24.49 14.03
N LEU A 250 19.65 -24.09 15.31
CA LEU A 250 19.43 -22.70 15.68
C LEU A 250 20.74 -21.90 15.59
N GLU A 251 20.76 -20.91 14.72
CA GLU A 251 21.84 -19.94 14.61
C GLU A 251 21.46 -18.64 15.33
N LEU A 252 21.98 -18.43 16.55
CA LEU A 252 21.64 -17.26 17.38
C LEU A 252 21.84 -15.92 16.63
N ARG A 253 22.88 -15.81 15.81
CA ARG A 253 23.13 -14.63 14.97
C ARG A 253 21.98 -14.31 14.03
N SER A 254 21.35 -15.33 13.42
CA SER A 254 20.22 -15.14 12.52
C SER A 254 18.98 -14.61 13.24
N VAL A 255 18.76 -15.06 14.47
CA VAL A 255 17.65 -14.59 15.33
C VAL A 255 17.88 -13.14 15.74
N LEU A 256 19.11 -12.79 16.14
CA LEU A 256 19.47 -11.42 16.53
C LEU A 256 19.35 -10.43 15.37
N ILE A 257 19.78 -10.81 14.17
CA ILE A 257 19.68 -9.95 12.97
C ILE A 257 18.20 -9.66 12.65
N LEU A 258 17.33 -10.67 12.74
CA LEU A 258 15.91 -10.49 12.49
C LEU A 258 15.24 -9.66 13.58
N ALA A 259 15.51 -9.95 14.86
CA ALA A 259 14.98 -9.16 15.97
C ALA A 259 15.40 -7.69 15.86
N GLY A 260 16.67 -7.43 15.52
CA GLY A 260 17.17 -6.09 15.24
C GLY A 260 16.46 -5.43 14.06
N GLY A 261 16.22 -6.17 12.96
CA GLY A 261 15.46 -5.67 11.81
C GLY A 261 14.01 -5.31 12.15
N LEU A 262 13.31 -6.14 12.94
CA LEU A 262 11.95 -5.89 13.42
C LEU A 262 11.88 -4.66 14.32
N VAL A 263 12.80 -4.54 15.28
CA VAL A 263 12.91 -3.36 16.15
C VAL A 263 13.18 -2.11 15.33
N LEU A 264 14.09 -2.18 14.35
CA LEU A 264 14.38 -1.07 13.46
C LEU A 264 13.14 -0.63 12.66
N MET A 265 12.37 -1.56 12.09
CA MET A 265 11.14 -1.20 11.39
C MET A 265 10.08 -0.63 12.32
N LEU A 266 9.93 -1.18 13.53
CA LEU A 266 9.01 -0.63 14.52
C LEU A 266 9.41 0.82 14.85
N VAL A 267 10.70 1.08 15.07
CA VAL A 267 11.22 2.43 15.31
C VAL A 267 10.93 3.35 14.12
N LEU A 268 11.10 2.89 12.88
CA LEU A 268 10.77 3.68 11.69
C LEU A 268 9.28 4.03 11.62
N ILE A 269 8.39 3.05 11.81
CA ILE A 269 6.95 3.26 11.82
C ILE A 269 6.55 4.27 12.90
N LEU A 270 7.06 4.11 14.12
CA LEU A 270 6.76 5.00 15.24
C LEU A 270 7.37 6.39 15.04
N SER A 271 8.55 6.49 14.44
CA SER A 271 9.22 7.78 14.19
C SER A 271 8.40 8.70 13.28
N ALA A 272 7.59 8.14 12.37
CA ALA A 272 6.71 8.92 11.51
C ALA A 272 5.62 9.67 12.30
N ALA A 273 5.26 9.21 13.51
CA ALA A 273 4.30 9.89 14.37
C ALA A 273 4.80 11.27 14.86
N SER A 274 6.13 11.49 14.89
CA SER A 274 6.73 12.78 15.29
C SER A 274 6.42 13.95 14.32
N ILE A 275 5.95 13.62 13.12
CA ILE A 275 5.53 14.56 12.07
C ILE A 275 4.01 14.78 12.09
N SER A 276 3.27 13.97 12.85
CA SER A 276 1.82 14.06 12.87
C SER A 276 1.32 15.42 13.36
N GLY A 277 0.29 15.95 12.71
CA GLY A 277 -0.26 17.29 13.01
C GLY A 277 0.65 18.47 12.61
N LYS A 278 1.81 18.22 12.00
CA LYS A 278 2.75 19.26 11.53
C LYS A 278 2.70 19.51 10.04
N LEU A 279 1.93 18.71 9.29
CA LEU A 279 1.73 18.86 7.85
C LEU A 279 0.25 18.71 7.53
N GLY A 280 -0.36 19.80 7.12
CA GLY A 280 -1.79 19.86 6.85
C GLY A 280 -2.27 21.29 6.74
N ARG A 281 -3.54 21.40 6.37
CA ARG A 281 -4.21 22.68 6.14
C ARG A 281 -5.25 22.89 7.23
N CYS A 282 -5.34 24.12 7.68
CA CYS A 282 -6.37 24.53 8.62
C CYS A 282 -7.44 25.29 7.82
N ASP A 283 -8.55 24.60 7.55
CA ASP A 283 -9.65 25.16 6.77
C ASP A 283 -10.73 25.71 7.72
N VAL A 284 -11.43 26.77 7.32
CA VAL A 284 -12.59 27.31 8.05
C VAL A 284 -13.76 26.32 7.92
N LEU A 285 -14.51 26.11 9.00
CA LEU A 285 -15.78 25.37 8.97
C LEU A 285 -16.86 26.19 8.23
N TYR A 286 -17.69 25.50 7.46
CA TYR A 286 -18.88 26.08 6.82
C TYR A 286 -20.14 25.61 7.54
N CYS A 287 -21.26 26.32 7.41
CA CYS A 287 -22.53 25.87 7.99
C CYS A 287 -22.90 24.44 7.56
N ASN A 288 -22.62 24.10 6.30
CA ASN A 288 -22.89 22.79 5.71
C ASN A 288 -22.06 21.65 6.35
N ASP A 289 -21.05 21.96 7.16
CA ASP A 289 -20.23 20.97 7.87
C ASP A 289 -20.88 20.45 9.18
N PHE A 290 -22.01 21.02 9.60
CA PHE A 290 -22.72 20.65 10.82
C PHE A 290 -23.94 19.76 10.54
N ASP A 291 -23.86 18.50 10.96
CA ASP A 291 -24.92 17.50 10.72
C ASP A 291 -25.96 17.41 11.85
N THR A 292 -25.88 18.28 12.86
CA THR A 292 -26.81 18.30 13.99
C THR A 292 -27.42 19.68 14.18
N GLN A 293 -28.71 19.73 14.52
CA GLN A 293 -29.43 20.99 14.77
C GLN A 293 -28.76 21.81 15.88
N ASN A 294 -28.33 21.17 16.97
CA ASN A 294 -27.62 21.84 18.06
C ASN A 294 -26.27 22.38 17.61
N GLY A 295 -25.51 21.62 16.80
CA GLY A 295 -24.22 22.05 16.27
C GLY A 295 -24.36 23.22 15.30
N CYS A 296 -25.36 23.18 14.43
CA CYS A 296 -25.68 24.24 13.47
C CYS A 296 -26.03 25.55 14.17
N ASN A 297 -26.96 25.51 15.13
CA ASN A 297 -27.44 26.71 15.82
C ASN A 297 -26.41 27.28 16.82
N ALA A 298 -25.50 26.44 17.32
CA ALA A 298 -24.41 26.87 18.19
C ALA A 298 -23.14 27.27 17.43
N ALA A 299 -23.10 27.15 16.10
CA ALA A 299 -21.93 27.46 15.30
C ALA A 299 -21.59 28.95 15.36
N ASN A 300 -20.40 29.28 15.87
CA ASN A 300 -19.89 30.65 15.92
C ASN A 300 -18.81 30.85 14.87
N LEU A 301 -19.23 31.08 13.62
CA LEU A 301 -18.34 31.35 12.50
C LEU A 301 -18.07 32.86 12.37
N PRO A 302 -16.88 33.28 11.89
CA PRO A 302 -16.52 34.70 11.77
C PRO A 302 -17.46 35.46 10.82
N ASP A 303 -17.71 34.90 9.62
CA ASP A 303 -18.39 35.58 8.51
C ASP A 303 -19.71 34.91 8.09
N GLN A 304 -20.21 33.95 8.88
CA GLN A 304 -21.39 33.17 8.54
C GLN A 304 -22.31 33.05 9.74
N ILE A 305 -23.61 33.03 9.45
CA ILE A 305 -24.66 32.67 10.41
C ILE A 305 -25.33 31.42 9.87
N CYS A 306 -25.42 30.39 10.70
CA CYS A 306 -25.95 29.10 10.32
C CYS A 306 -27.36 28.91 10.85
N GLU A 307 -28.25 28.37 10.02
CA GLU A 307 -29.60 28.02 10.40
C GLU A 307 -29.93 26.60 9.94
N TRP A 308 -30.61 25.85 10.82
CA TRP A 308 -31.04 24.50 10.53
C TRP A 308 -32.32 24.51 9.70
N GLN A 309 -32.25 24.00 8.47
CA GLN A 309 -33.36 23.91 7.54
C GLN A 309 -33.93 22.49 7.48
N GLN A 310 -35.23 22.40 7.27
CA GLN A 310 -35.94 21.15 7.02
C GLN A 310 -36.75 21.31 5.74
N THR A 311 -36.48 20.47 4.74
CA THR A 311 -37.22 20.49 3.48
C THR A 311 -37.82 19.12 3.21
N GLU A 312 -39.06 19.10 2.75
CA GLU A 312 -39.73 17.87 2.34
C GLU A 312 -39.52 17.68 0.83
N ARG A 313 -38.94 16.54 0.44
CA ARG A 313 -38.82 16.15 -0.97
C ARG A 313 -39.59 14.87 -1.22
N VAL A 314 -40.18 14.80 -2.41
CA VAL A 314 -40.82 13.58 -2.89
C VAL A 314 -39.78 12.72 -3.61
N LEU A 315 -39.50 11.53 -3.07
CA LEU A 315 -38.67 10.54 -3.75
C LEU A 315 -39.55 9.70 -4.66
N TYR A 316 -39.42 9.95 -5.96
CA TYR A 316 -40.10 9.19 -7.00
C TYR A 316 -39.43 7.81 -7.12
N GLN A 317 -40.02 6.78 -6.53
CA GLN A 317 -39.59 5.40 -6.74
C GLN A 317 -40.13 4.88 -8.07
N ARG A 318 -39.34 4.02 -8.72
CA ARG A 318 -39.67 3.41 -10.02
C ARG A 318 -40.96 2.57 -9.99
N ASP A 319 -41.42 2.20 -8.80
CA ASP A 319 -42.60 1.36 -8.57
C ASP A 319 -43.92 2.17 -8.43
N GLY A 320 -43.86 3.51 -8.58
CA GLY A 320 -45.05 4.38 -8.55
C GLY A 320 -45.52 4.83 -7.17
N ASN A 321 -44.83 4.40 -6.10
CA ASN A 321 -45.03 4.92 -4.76
C ASN A 321 -44.11 6.14 -4.53
N ASN A 322 -44.70 7.27 -4.18
CA ASN A 322 -43.98 8.47 -3.79
C ASN A 322 -43.79 8.46 -2.28
N GLU A 323 -42.54 8.43 -1.82
CA GLU A 323 -42.22 8.54 -0.39
C GLU A 323 -41.81 9.98 -0.08
N LEU A 324 -42.44 10.60 0.92
CA LEU A 324 -42.01 11.90 1.43
C LEU A 324 -40.80 11.67 2.32
N ILE A 325 -39.65 12.25 1.94
CA ILE A 325 -38.44 12.23 2.76
C ILE A 325 -38.18 13.64 3.25
N THR A 326 -37.95 13.77 4.55
CA THR A 326 -37.52 15.02 5.17
C THR A 326 -35.99 15.09 5.12
N ASP A 327 -35.47 15.95 4.26
CA ASP A 327 -34.04 16.28 4.24
C ASP A 327 -33.79 17.39 5.28
N THR A 328 -32.85 17.17 6.18
CA THR A 328 -32.45 18.15 7.19
C THR A 328 -31.00 18.53 6.99
N TYR A 329 -30.71 19.82 6.90
CA TYR A 329 -29.34 20.30 6.67
C TYR A 329 -29.14 21.67 7.32
N CYS A 330 -27.88 21.99 7.58
CA CYS A 330 -27.47 23.30 8.06
C CYS A 330 -27.04 24.17 6.88
N GLU A 331 -27.59 25.36 6.74
CA GLU A 331 -27.28 26.29 5.64
C GLU A 331 -26.89 27.66 6.19
N THR A 332 -26.09 28.40 5.42
CA THR A 332 -25.77 29.79 5.70
C THR A 332 -26.99 30.67 5.43
N VAL A 333 -27.35 31.51 6.42
CA VAL A 333 -28.37 32.55 6.26
C VAL A 333 -27.86 33.60 5.29
N ASN A 334 -28.54 33.76 4.15
CA ASN A 334 -28.20 34.77 3.15
C ASN A 334 -29.05 36.03 3.34
N CYS A 335 -28.54 37.19 2.93
CA CYS A 335 -29.32 38.44 2.99
C CYS A 335 -30.63 38.36 2.19
N ARG A 336 -30.71 37.47 1.20
CA ARG A 336 -31.91 37.23 0.40
C ARG A 336 -33.11 36.71 1.19
N ASN A 337 -32.90 36.16 2.39
CA ASN A 337 -33.98 35.67 3.24
C ASN A 337 -34.79 36.83 3.86
N PHE A 338 -34.30 38.08 3.80
CA PHE A 338 -35.00 39.27 4.29
C PHE A 338 -35.75 39.96 3.16
N GLU A 339 -37.06 39.71 3.08
CA GLU A 339 -37.90 40.10 1.93
C GLU A 339 -38.30 41.59 1.89
N ASP A 340 -38.15 42.32 2.99
CA ASP A 340 -38.56 43.73 3.08
C ASP A 340 -37.45 44.66 3.62
N ILE A 341 -37.65 45.96 3.44
CA ILE A 341 -36.69 47.01 3.81
C ILE A 341 -36.39 47.00 5.32
N ALA A 342 -37.41 46.76 6.15
CA ALA A 342 -37.27 46.77 7.61
C ALA A 342 -36.56 45.51 8.10
N ALA A 343 -36.91 44.34 7.55
CA ALA A 343 -36.29 43.05 7.78
C ALA A 343 -34.81 43.08 7.37
N CYS A 344 -34.50 43.65 6.20
CA CYS A 344 -33.14 43.82 5.72
C CYS A 344 -32.31 44.75 6.62
N ALA A 345 -32.90 45.84 7.13
CA ALA A 345 -32.26 46.73 8.10
C ALA A 345 -32.07 46.09 9.49
N SER A 346 -32.91 45.10 9.83
CA SER A 346 -32.80 44.32 11.06
C SER A 346 -31.88 43.10 10.95
N ALA A 347 -31.29 42.87 9.77
CA ALA A 347 -30.40 41.75 9.55
C ALA A 347 -29.20 41.82 10.52
N PRO A 348 -28.71 40.65 11.00
CA PRO A 348 -27.53 40.60 11.85
C PRO A 348 -26.34 41.33 11.24
N SER A 349 -25.62 42.11 12.06
CA SER A 349 -24.49 42.93 11.59
C SER A 349 -23.37 42.11 10.94
N LYS A 350 -23.23 40.82 11.27
CA LYS A 350 -22.26 39.91 10.63
C LYS A 350 -22.49 39.72 9.11
N LEU A 351 -23.73 39.84 8.62
CA LEU A 351 -24.07 39.56 7.22
C LEU A 351 -23.86 40.76 6.28
N ASN A 352 -23.62 41.97 6.81
CA ASN A 352 -23.45 43.21 6.03
C ASN A 352 -24.52 43.39 4.93
N CYS A 353 -25.78 43.15 5.28
CA CYS A 353 -26.90 43.25 4.36
C CYS A 353 -27.27 44.71 4.07
N ARG A 354 -27.55 45.02 2.80
CA ARG A 354 -28.08 46.31 2.36
C ARG A 354 -29.25 46.11 1.41
N TRP A 355 -30.29 46.93 1.58
CA TRP A 355 -31.42 46.93 0.66
C TRP A 355 -31.04 47.56 -0.68
N ASP A 356 -31.25 46.82 -1.76
CA ASP A 356 -31.08 47.32 -3.13
C ASP A 356 -32.42 47.81 -3.67
N ALA A 357 -32.57 49.13 -3.77
CA ALA A 357 -33.80 49.76 -4.23
C ALA A 357 -34.10 49.45 -5.71
N ASP A 358 -33.07 49.21 -6.54
CA ASP A 358 -33.23 48.98 -7.98
C ASP A 358 -33.71 47.55 -8.25
N SER A 359 -33.23 46.60 -7.44
CA SER A 359 -33.55 45.18 -7.62
C SER A 359 -34.68 44.69 -6.72
N SER A 360 -35.11 45.48 -5.73
CA SER A 360 -36.16 45.15 -4.75
C SER A 360 -35.88 43.87 -3.93
N TRP A 361 -34.61 43.62 -3.59
CA TRP A 361 -34.23 42.55 -2.66
C TRP A 361 -33.02 42.96 -1.81
N CYS A 362 -32.84 42.28 -0.68
CA CYS A 362 -31.76 42.53 0.26
C CYS A 362 -30.48 41.77 -0.13
N ARG A 363 -29.38 42.48 -0.36
CA ARG A 363 -28.12 41.91 -0.88
C ARG A 363 -26.95 42.14 0.07
N GLU A 364 -25.96 41.27 0.00
CA GLU A 364 -24.67 41.46 0.67
C GLU A 364 -23.92 42.66 0.05
N GLU A 365 -23.32 43.48 0.89
CA GLU A 365 -22.38 44.51 0.45
C GLU A 365 -21.12 43.82 -0.11
N ARG A 366 -20.92 43.95 -1.43
CA ARG A 366 -19.81 43.31 -2.12
C ARG A 366 -18.50 43.97 -1.65
N LEU A 367 -17.74 43.27 -0.81
CA LEU A 367 -16.35 43.62 -0.53
C LEU A 367 -15.56 43.39 -1.83
N ASP A 368 -15.31 44.47 -2.58
CA ASP A 368 -14.59 44.47 -3.87
C ASP A 368 -13.08 44.21 -3.71
N ASP A 369 -12.66 43.38 -2.76
CA ASP A 369 -11.25 42.99 -2.60
C ASP A 369 -11.02 41.59 -3.14
N PHE A 370 -10.97 41.48 -4.47
CA PHE A 370 -10.37 40.33 -5.16
C PHE A 370 -8.84 40.37 -5.01
N SER A 371 -8.34 40.53 -3.78
CA SER A 371 -6.94 40.29 -3.50
C SER A 371 -6.63 38.82 -3.83
N LYS A 372 -5.46 38.60 -4.43
CA LYS A 372 -4.93 37.26 -4.75
C LYS A 372 -5.21 36.34 -3.56
N TYR A 373 -5.86 35.19 -3.81
CA TYR A 373 -6.15 34.17 -2.81
C TYR A 373 -4.86 33.76 -2.08
N ASP A 374 -4.59 34.40 -0.94
CA ASP A 374 -3.51 34.08 -0.02
C ASP A 374 -4.16 33.39 1.19
N ARG A 375 -3.73 32.16 1.49
CA ARG A 375 -4.28 31.43 2.64
C ARG A 375 -3.83 32.02 3.97
N THR A 376 -2.67 32.66 4.00
CA THR A 376 -2.12 33.19 5.25
C THR A 376 -2.92 34.35 5.81
N THR A 377 -3.72 35.01 4.97
CA THR A 377 -4.65 36.08 5.37
C THR A 377 -6.03 35.57 5.75
N GLN A 378 -6.31 34.26 5.59
CA GLN A 378 -7.57 33.66 6.05
C GLN A 378 -7.54 33.39 7.56
N PRO A 379 -8.70 33.47 8.25
CA PRO A 379 -8.78 33.30 9.71
C PRO A 379 -8.12 32.02 10.25
N CYS A 380 -8.28 30.91 9.53
CA CYS A 380 -7.69 29.61 9.90
C CYS A 380 -6.36 29.33 9.18
N GLY A 381 -6.12 29.88 7.99
CA GLY A 381 -4.97 29.52 7.15
C GLY A 381 -3.62 29.96 7.73
N GLN A 382 -3.61 30.92 8.67
CA GLN A 382 -2.43 31.25 9.49
C GLN A 382 -1.93 30.09 10.36
N TYR A 383 -2.77 29.09 10.64
CA TYR A 383 -2.44 27.89 11.41
C TYR A 383 -2.11 26.67 10.54
N ASP A 384 -1.91 26.87 9.23
CA ASP A 384 -1.42 25.81 8.36
C ASP A 384 -0.13 25.18 8.94
N ASN A 385 -0.01 23.86 8.82
CA ASN A 385 1.08 23.07 9.42
C ASN A 385 1.18 23.10 10.96
N ASN A 386 0.16 23.60 11.67
CA ASN A 386 0.08 23.53 13.12
C ASN A 386 -1.31 23.10 13.59
N ARG A 387 -1.49 21.78 13.78
CA ARG A 387 -2.77 21.20 14.22
C ARG A 387 -3.23 21.74 15.57
N ASP A 388 -2.34 21.89 16.55
CA ASP A 388 -2.75 22.29 17.90
C ASP A 388 -3.26 23.73 17.93
N SER A 389 -2.63 24.63 17.16
CA SER A 389 -3.13 26.01 16.99
C SER A 389 -4.35 26.09 16.06
N CYS A 390 -4.50 25.16 15.11
CA CYS A 390 -5.72 25.06 14.31
C CYS A 390 -6.92 24.65 15.16
N LEU A 391 -6.73 23.66 16.05
CA LEU A 391 -7.78 23.12 16.91
C LEU A 391 -8.04 23.97 18.17
N SER A 392 -7.29 25.05 18.40
CA SER A 392 -7.61 26.00 19.47
C SER A 392 -8.76 26.93 19.11
N GLU A 393 -9.11 27.04 17.83
CA GLU A 393 -10.23 27.84 17.35
C GLU A 393 -11.42 26.92 16.99
N ASP A 394 -12.58 27.14 17.62
CA ASP A 394 -13.77 26.29 17.46
C ASP A 394 -14.36 26.31 16.04
N TYR A 395 -14.04 27.33 15.24
CA TYR A 395 -14.50 27.51 13.87
C TYR A 395 -13.50 27.00 12.81
N CYS A 396 -12.40 26.37 13.22
CA CYS A 396 -11.39 25.83 12.33
C CYS A 396 -11.41 24.28 12.32
N ARG A 397 -11.09 23.69 11.16
CA ARG A 397 -10.98 22.24 10.98
C ARG A 397 -9.60 21.89 10.43
N TRP A 398 -8.90 21.01 11.14
CA TRP A 398 -7.65 20.45 10.67
C TRP A 398 -7.89 19.42 9.57
N ARG A 399 -7.18 19.55 8.45
CA ARG A 399 -7.10 18.54 7.39
C ARG A 399 -5.65 18.13 7.16
N PRO A 400 -5.26 16.88 7.46
CA PRO A 400 -3.89 16.43 7.26
C PRO A 400 -3.51 16.49 5.77
N SER A 401 -2.24 16.79 5.48
CA SER A 401 -1.77 16.89 4.11
C SER A 401 -1.77 15.50 3.44
N ARG A 402 -2.46 15.39 2.31
CA ARG A 402 -2.62 14.14 1.54
C ARG A 402 -1.59 13.98 0.40
N GLY A 403 -0.67 14.93 0.23
CA GLY A 403 0.34 14.88 -0.83
C GLY A 403 1.35 16.04 -0.76
N ILE A 404 2.39 15.96 -1.60
CA ILE A 404 3.35 17.05 -1.83
C ILE A 404 2.64 18.11 -2.69
N GLY A 405 1.93 19.03 -2.06
CA GLY A 405 1.22 20.07 -2.79
C GLY A 405 0.63 21.12 -1.87
N GLY A 406 1.36 22.22 -1.68
CA GLY A 406 0.82 23.43 -1.06
C GLY A 406 1.82 24.29 -0.30
N GLY A 407 2.79 24.89 -1.00
CA GLY A 407 3.22 26.27 -0.74
C GLY A 407 3.86 26.67 0.60
N GLY A 408 4.35 25.74 1.42
CA GLY A 408 5.07 26.07 2.66
C GLY A 408 6.37 25.28 2.80
N ASP A 409 7.37 25.88 3.46
CA ASP A 409 8.62 25.21 3.82
C ASP A 409 8.33 23.95 4.64
N ALA A 410 8.84 22.80 4.19
CA ALA A 410 8.66 21.54 4.90
C ALA A 410 9.23 21.65 6.33
N PRO A 411 8.51 21.20 7.36
CA PRO A 411 8.96 21.36 8.75
C PRO A 411 10.26 20.59 9.00
N LEU A 412 11.13 21.14 9.86
CA LEU A 412 12.41 20.53 10.23
C LEU A 412 12.26 19.06 10.67
N SER A 413 11.17 18.72 11.36
CA SER A 413 10.89 17.34 11.78
C SER A 413 10.72 16.37 10.61
N LEU A 414 10.12 16.81 9.50
CA LEU A 414 9.99 15.97 8.30
C LEU A 414 11.37 15.65 7.72
N TRP A 415 12.24 16.66 7.62
CA TRP A 415 13.62 16.49 7.16
C TRP A 415 14.41 15.53 8.04
N ILE A 416 14.33 15.70 9.37
CA ILE A 416 15.04 14.83 10.33
C ILE A 416 14.58 13.38 10.19
N THR A 417 13.26 13.13 10.18
CA THR A 417 12.72 11.77 10.05
C THR A 417 13.04 11.16 8.69
N TRP A 418 13.01 11.96 7.62
CA TRP A 418 13.39 11.50 6.28
C TRP A 418 14.87 11.11 6.19
N ILE A 419 15.78 11.93 6.72
CA ILE A 419 17.22 11.59 6.79
C ILE A 419 17.41 10.32 7.61
N PHE A 420 16.77 10.24 8.78
CA PHE A 420 16.80 9.05 9.63
C PHE A 420 16.34 7.79 8.87
N ALA A 421 15.22 7.85 8.16
CA ALA A 421 14.70 6.74 7.38
C ALA A 421 15.66 6.29 6.26
N ASN A 422 16.37 7.22 5.62
CA ASN A 422 17.37 6.90 4.60
C ASN A 422 18.66 6.30 5.17
N ILE A 423 19.13 6.78 6.33
CA ILE A 423 20.25 6.14 7.04
C ILE A 423 19.87 4.71 7.42
N MET A 424 18.66 4.51 7.95
CA MET A 424 18.17 3.18 8.30
C MET A 424 18.06 2.27 7.06
N LEU A 425 17.58 2.78 5.92
CA LEU A 425 17.59 2.03 4.66
C LEU A 425 18.99 1.56 4.28
N LEU A 426 19.99 2.44 4.35
CA LEU A 426 21.38 2.09 4.06
C LEU A 426 21.88 0.99 5.00
N LEU A 427 21.62 1.11 6.30
CA LEU A 427 22.01 0.12 7.30
C LEU A 427 21.36 -1.25 7.05
N VAL A 428 20.07 -1.27 6.68
CA VAL A 428 19.35 -2.52 6.38
C VAL A 428 19.89 -3.15 5.08
N ILE A 429 20.17 -2.36 4.05
CA ILE A 429 20.82 -2.84 2.82
C ILE A 429 22.16 -3.51 3.15
N LEU A 430 23.02 -2.83 3.92
CA LEU A 430 24.31 -3.38 4.34
C LEU A 430 24.15 -4.63 5.20
N ALA A 431 23.17 -4.67 6.10
CA ALA A 431 22.86 -5.84 6.92
C ALA A 431 22.40 -7.03 6.08
N VAL A 432 21.55 -6.83 5.07
CA VAL A 432 21.10 -7.90 4.17
C VAL A 432 22.24 -8.41 3.29
N ILE A 433 23.10 -7.52 2.77
CA ILE A 433 24.30 -7.91 2.01
C ILE A 433 25.25 -8.70 2.91
N GLY A 434 25.55 -8.20 4.12
CA GLY A 434 26.42 -8.87 5.08
C GLY A 434 25.88 -10.22 5.52
N TYR A 435 24.57 -10.32 5.78
CA TYR A 435 23.89 -11.59 6.08
C TYR A 435 23.94 -12.56 4.90
N GLY A 436 23.75 -12.06 3.67
CA GLY A 436 23.85 -12.85 2.45
C GLY A 436 25.26 -13.41 2.21
N VAL A 437 26.31 -12.61 2.46
CA VAL A 437 27.71 -13.06 2.39
C VAL A 437 28.00 -14.10 3.47
N TRP A 438 27.56 -13.86 4.71
CA TRP A 438 27.76 -14.79 5.83
C TRP A 438 27.07 -16.14 5.62
N ARG A 439 25.90 -16.15 4.97
CA ARG A 439 25.14 -17.37 4.66
C ARG A 439 25.40 -17.92 3.27
N HIS A 440 26.42 -17.42 2.57
CA HIS A 440 26.80 -17.87 1.23
C HIS A 440 25.63 -17.90 0.26
N SER A 441 24.75 -16.90 0.33
CA SER A 441 23.55 -16.82 -0.49
C SER A 441 23.67 -15.70 -1.52
N PRO A 442 24.07 -16.00 -2.76
CA PRO A 442 24.15 -15.01 -3.83
C PRO A 442 22.81 -14.29 -4.07
N ARG A 443 21.69 -14.97 -3.81
CA ARG A 443 20.34 -14.41 -3.96
C ARG A 443 20.07 -13.26 -2.99
N LEU A 444 20.52 -13.36 -1.73
CA LEU A 444 20.36 -12.30 -0.74
C LEU A 444 21.32 -11.14 -0.98
N VAL A 445 22.55 -11.43 -1.40
CA VAL A 445 23.53 -10.40 -1.80
C VAL A 445 23.00 -9.59 -2.98
N ASN A 446 22.52 -10.27 -4.04
CA ASN A 446 21.95 -9.61 -5.21
C ASN A 446 20.73 -8.78 -4.84
N LEU A 447 19.85 -9.29 -3.96
CA LEU A 447 18.69 -8.56 -3.47
C LEU A 447 19.08 -7.23 -2.82
N GLY A 448 20.06 -7.24 -1.89
CA GLY A 448 20.54 -6.00 -1.25
C GLY A 448 21.16 -5.02 -2.24
N ILE A 449 21.96 -5.52 -3.20
CA ILE A 449 22.55 -4.68 -4.27
C ILE A 449 21.46 -4.08 -5.16
N THR A 450 20.41 -4.83 -5.50
CA THR A 450 19.28 -4.32 -6.28
C THR A 450 18.59 -3.17 -5.57
N PHE A 451 18.28 -3.30 -4.28
CA PHE A 451 17.70 -2.21 -3.50
C PHE A 451 18.63 -1.02 -3.32
N PHE A 452 19.95 -1.25 -3.26
CA PHE A 452 20.94 -0.17 -3.24
C PHE A 452 20.93 0.64 -4.54
N VAL A 453 20.99 -0.03 -5.69
CA VAL A 453 20.94 0.62 -7.01
C VAL A 453 19.61 1.34 -7.22
N LEU A 454 18.49 0.67 -6.88
CA LEU A 454 17.16 1.26 -6.95
C LEU A 454 17.05 2.50 -6.05
N GLY A 455 17.59 2.43 -4.84
CA GLY A 455 17.69 3.55 -3.91
C GLY A 455 18.40 4.74 -4.52
N ILE A 456 19.59 4.56 -5.09
CA ILE A 456 20.33 5.63 -5.76
C ILE A 456 19.51 6.25 -6.90
N ILE A 457 18.94 5.43 -7.79
CA ILE A 457 18.16 5.89 -8.94
C ILE A 457 16.97 6.74 -8.47
N THR A 458 16.20 6.23 -7.51
CA THR A 458 14.99 6.94 -7.03
C THR A 458 15.29 8.18 -6.22
N ARG A 459 16.40 8.22 -5.46
CA ARG A 459 16.84 9.43 -4.76
C ARG A 459 17.34 10.49 -5.72
N TYR A 460 18.03 10.07 -6.77
CA TYR A 460 18.45 10.97 -7.84
C TYR A 460 17.25 11.58 -8.58
N ILE A 461 16.26 10.76 -8.93
CA ILE A 461 15.01 11.24 -9.56
C ILE A 461 14.25 12.18 -8.62
N GLY A 462 14.09 11.81 -7.34
CA GLY A 462 13.42 12.66 -6.36
C GLY A 462 14.11 14.01 -6.20
N PHE A 463 15.44 14.01 -6.11
CA PHE A 463 16.23 15.23 -6.07
C PHE A 463 16.07 16.10 -7.34
N ILE A 464 15.94 15.50 -8.52
CA ILE A 464 15.63 16.26 -9.74
C ILE A 464 14.23 16.89 -9.68
N MET A 465 13.23 16.13 -9.21
CA MET A 465 11.85 16.63 -9.09
C MET A 465 11.77 17.79 -8.10
N ASP A 466 12.43 17.67 -6.95
CA ASP A 466 12.38 18.68 -5.89
C ASP A 466 13.12 19.98 -6.27
N PHE A 467 14.14 19.89 -7.12
CA PHE A 467 14.97 21.04 -7.53
C PHE A 467 14.69 21.55 -8.96
N TRP A 468 13.58 21.14 -9.58
CA TRP A 468 13.26 21.43 -10.98
C TRP A 468 13.18 22.95 -11.30
N ASP A 469 12.78 23.77 -10.33
CA ASP A 469 12.65 25.24 -10.51
C ASP A 469 13.95 26.02 -10.25
N TYR A 470 14.99 25.41 -9.67
CA TYR A 470 16.26 26.07 -9.42
C TYR A 470 17.18 25.81 -10.62
N GLY A 471 17.48 26.83 -11.42
CA GLY A 471 18.23 26.78 -12.70
C GLY A 471 19.65 26.15 -12.70
N GLY A 472 20.06 25.44 -11.64
CA GLY A 472 21.26 24.63 -11.51
C GLY A 472 21.11 23.16 -11.95
N LEU A 473 20.02 22.77 -12.63
CA LEU A 473 19.77 21.40 -13.09
C LEU A 473 20.99 20.79 -13.81
N SER A 474 21.65 21.52 -14.72
CA SER A 474 22.78 21.00 -15.51
C SER A 474 23.98 20.54 -14.65
N LEU A 475 24.34 21.29 -13.61
CA LEU A 475 25.42 20.94 -12.68
C LEU A 475 25.09 19.70 -11.85
N LEU A 476 23.83 19.57 -11.42
CA LEU A 476 23.34 18.42 -10.65
C LEU A 476 23.32 17.16 -11.51
N PHE A 477 22.91 17.26 -12.78
CA PHE A 477 22.96 16.15 -13.74
C PHE A 477 24.40 15.70 -14.02
N ILE A 478 25.34 16.63 -14.18
CA ILE A 478 26.75 16.31 -14.44
C ILE A 478 27.39 15.65 -13.21
N ALA A 479 27.22 16.24 -12.02
CA ALA A 479 27.76 15.68 -10.79
C ALA A 479 27.15 14.30 -10.47
N GLY A 480 25.83 14.17 -10.58
CA GLY A 480 25.14 12.90 -10.38
C GLY A 480 25.54 11.83 -11.40
N GLY A 481 25.70 12.20 -12.68
CA GLY A 481 26.20 11.30 -13.73
C GLY A 481 27.61 10.77 -13.46
N ILE A 482 28.53 11.64 -13.02
CA ILE A 482 29.90 11.24 -12.64
C ILE A 482 29.87 10.27 -11.46
N ILE A 483 29.08 10.57 -10.42
CA ILE A 483 28.93 9.69 -9.23
C ILE A 483 28.36 8.33 -9.63
N LEU A 484 27.36 8.29 -10.51
CA LEU A 484 26.75 7.05 -10.99
C LEU A 484 27.72 6.18 -11.80
N ILE A 485 28.48 6.79 -12.72
CA ILE A 485 29.45 6.07 -13.54
C ILE A 485 30.58 5.51 -12.67
N PHE A 486 31.16 6.34 -11.81
CA PHE A 486 32.25 5.93 -10.94
C PHE A 486 31.79 4.92 -9.87
N GLY A 487 30.63 5.17 -9.27
CA GLY A 487 30.00 4.29 -8.30
C GLY A 487 29.65 2.94 -8.91
N GLY A 488 29.03 2.91 -10.09
CA GLY A 488 28.68 1.69 -10.81
C GLY A 488 29.90 0.81 -11.11
N TRP A 489 31.01 1.42 -11.55
CA TRP A 489 32.27 0.72 -11.78
C TRP A 489 32.86 0.13 -10.48
N LEU A 490 32.88 0.91 -9.39
CA LEU A 490 33.41 0.47 -8.10
C LEU A 490 32.57 -0.67 -7.49
N ILE A 491 31.24 -0.53 -7.51
CA ILE A 491 30.28 -1.51 -7.01
C ILE A 491 30.40 -2.80 -7.79
N GLU A 492 30.53 -2.76 -9.12
CA GLU A 492 30.65 -3.97 -9.93
C GLU A 492 31.93 -4.75 -9.61
N ARG A 493 33.03 -4.04 -9.34
CA ARG A 493 34.30 -4.66 -8.92
C ARG A 493 34.19 -5.31 -7.54
N TRP A 494 33.52 -4.64 -6.59
CA TRP A 494 33.23 -5.17 -5.26
C TRP A 494 32.27 -6.37 -5.30
N ARG A 495 31.18 -6.28 -6.07
CA ARG A 495 30.21 -7.36 -6.28
C ARG A 495 30.89 -8.61 -6.80
N ARG A 496 31.71 -8.49 -7.85
CA ARG A 496 32.43 -9.64 -8.44
C ARG A 496 33.32 -10.33 -7.41
N LYS A 497 33.98 -9.56 -6.53
CA LYS A 497 34.78 -10.13 -5.44
C LYS A 497 33.92 -10.89 -4.43
N LEU A 498 32.85 -10.27 -3.92
CA LEU A 498 31.96 -10.88 -2.92
C LEU A 498 31.23 -12.13 -3.46
N VAL A 499 30.74 -12.08 -4.70
CA VAL A 499 30.07 -13.22 -5.32
C VAL A 499 31.06 -14.37 -5.58
N LYS A 500 32.30 -14.05 -5.98
CA LYS A 500 33.34 -15.06 -6.16
C LYS A 500 33.72 -15.72 -4.83
N GLU A 501 33.89 -14.94 -3.76
CA GLU A 501 34.16 -15.45 -2.42
C GLU A 501 33.00 -16.32 -1.91
N ALA A 502 31.75 -15.91 -2.12
CA ALA A 502 30.58 -16.69 -1.74
C ALA A 502 30.49 -18.02 -2.51
N LYS A 503 30.67 -18.00 -3.84
CA LYS A 503 30.62 -19.21 -4.68
C LYS A 503 31.75 -20.20 -4.40
N GLN A 504 32.98 -19.71 -4.25
CA GLN A 504 34.14 -20.58 -3.96
C GLN A 504 34.01 -21.29 -2.60
N GLN A 505 33.32 -20.67 -1.64
CA GLN A 505 33.06 -21.27 -0.34
C GLN A 505 31.84 -22.21 -0.37
N GLU A 506 30.84 -21.94 -1.22
CA GLU A 506 29.71 -22.84 -1.49
C GLU A 506 30.18 -24.16 -2.11
N GLU A 507 31.05 -24.11 -3.14
CA GLU A 507 31.68 -25.29 -3.75
C GLU A 507 32.51 -26.10 -2.73
N LYS A 508 33.27 -25.40 -1.86
CA LYS A 508 34.07 -26.05 -0.82
C LYS A 508 33.23 -26.77 0.25
N TYR A 509 31.98 -26.35 0.48
CA TYR A 509 31.07 -26.98 1.44
C TYR A 509 30.21 -28.09 0.81
N GLN A 510 30.04 -28.09 -0.52
CA GLN A 510 29.41 -29.20 -1.24
C GLN A 510 30.30 -30.46 -1.29
N ASP A 511 31.63 -30.33 -1.29
CA ASP A 511 32.56 -31.48 -1.27
C ASP A 511 32.61 -32.26 0.07
N TYR A 512 31.89 -31.81 1.11
CA TYR A 512 31.84 -32.44 2.44
C TYR A 512 30.51 -33.16 2.75
N TRP A 513 29.57 -33.20 1.80
CA TRP A 513 28.34 -33.99 1.82
C TRP A 513 28.19 -34.74 0.50
#